data_AF-A0A7K2YPG0-F1
#
_entry.id   AF-A0A7K2YPG0-F1
#
_cell.length_a   1.000
_cell.length_b   1.000
_cell.length_c   1.000
_cell.angle_alpha   90.00
_cell.angle_beta   90.00
_cell.angle_gamma   90.00
#
_symmetry.space_group_name_H-M   'P 1'
#
loop_
_entity.id
_entity.type
_entity.pdbx_description
1 polymer ?
#
loop_
_entity_poly.entity_id
_entity_poly.type
_entity_poly.pdbx_seq_one_letter_code
_entity_poly.pdbx_strand_id
1 'polypeptide(L)'
;MADLAMPEQDNSSGNARRSEPTPDGSTTARVRILAVETPDGRPATGDRADIRVAVDVPPSQGDALWLVVKVAGEGTPPGLRYYAQATIDATVGTHVVSLDLRTVPTGSHRDFLVVTADASAQKRLVENLRSDGNSAWDVNRTQLPYGATPIAIS
;
A
#
# COMPACT_ATOMS: atom_id res chain seq x y z
N MET A 1 -45.70 -64.10 -8.31
CA MET A 1 -44.50 -64.89 -8.01
C MET A 1 -43.43 -64.49 -9.02
N ALA A 2 -42.26 -64.11 -8.51
CA ALA A 2 -40.93 -63.93 -9.14
C ALA A 2 -40.80 -63.40 -10.59
N ASP A 3 -40.18 -62.21 -10.70
CA ASP A 3 -39.32 -61.76 -11.81
C ASP A 3 -38.18 -60.94 -11.15
N LEU A 4 -36.99 -61.51 -10.98
CA LEU A 4 -35.79 -61.39 -11.84
C LEU A 4 -35.05 -60.05 -11.71
N ALA A 5 -33.72 -60.18 -11.68
CA ALA A 5 -32.74 -59.19 -11.23
C ALA A 5 -32.62 -57.94 -12.11
N MET A 6 -32.29 -56.82 -11.48
CA MET A 6 -31.49 -55.75 -12.11
C MET A 6 -30.42 -55.25 -11.13
N PRO A 7 -29.13 -55.22 -11.53
CA PRO A 7 -28.13 -54.39 -10.88
C PRO A 7 -28.12 -53.02 -11.56
N GLU A 8 -27.94 -51.94 -10.80
CA GLU A 8 -27.18 -50.78 -11.28
C GLU A 8 -26.74 -49.92 -10.11
N GLN A 9 -25.44 -49.71 -10.03
CA GLN A 9 -24.83 -48.74 -9.14
C GLN A 9 -25.09 -47.36 -9.72
N ASP A 10 -25.71 -46.46 -8.96
CA ASP A 10 -25.57 -45.02 -9.20
C ASP A 10 -24.81 -44.40 -8.03
N ASN A 11 -23.57 -44.03 -8.35
CA ASN A 11 -22.66 -43.29 -7.51
C ASN A 11 -22.84 -41.82 -7.89
N SER A 12 -23.54 -41.02 -7.08
CA SER A 12 -23.41 -39.56 -7.12
C SER A 12 -23.88 -38.88 -5.84
N SER A 13 -22.88 -38.48 -5.06
CA SER A 13 -22.85 -37.42 -4.06
C SER A 13 -23.86 -36.29 -4.27
N GLY A 14 -24.72 -36.08 -3.29
CA GLY A 14 -25.57 -34.89 -3.16
C GLY A 14 -25.34 -34.18 -1.83
N ASN A 15 -24.09 -33.86 -1.53
CA ASN A 15 -23.70 -33.08 -0.35
C ASN A 15 -24.12 -31.62 -0.58
N ALA A 16 -25.38 -31.27 -0.32
CA ALA A 16 -25.85 -29.89 -0.26
C ALA A 16 -25.35 -29.23 1.05
N ARG A 17 -24.03 -29.15 1.21
CA ARG A 17 -23.43 -28.21 2.15
C ARG A 17 -23.59 -26.82 1.53
N ARG A 18 -24.53 -26.09 2.12
CA ARG A 18 -24.54 -24.64 2.28
C ARG A 18 -23.17 -24.04 1.90
N SER A 19 -23.09 -23.45 0.72
CA SER A 19 -21.95 -22.62 0.35
C SER A 19 -21.98 -21.40 1.27
N GLU A 20 -21.31 -21.49 2.41
CA GLU A 20 -20.77 -20.30 3.05
C GLU A 20 -19.87 -19.62 2.00
N PRO A 21 -20.03 -18.31 1.75
CA PRO A 21 -19.09 -17.62 0.90
C PRO A 21 -17.74 -17.66 1.62
N THR A 22 -16.83 -18.49 1.10
CA THR A 22 -15.41 -18.37 1.41
C THR A 22 -15.02 -16.92 1.14
N PRO A 23 -14.45 -16.17 2.10
CA PRO A 23 -13.76 -14.95 1.75
C PRO A 23 -12.45 -15.35 1.05
N ASP A 24 -12.53 -15.75 -0.22
CA ASP A 24 -11.41 -15.72 -1.17
C ASP A 24 -11.07 -14.27 -1.56
N GLY A 25 -11.20 -13.36 -0.60
CA GLY A 25 -11.07 -11.92 -0.78
C GLY A 25 -9.62 -11.48 -0.62
N SER A 26 -8.68 -12.11 -1.33
CA SER A 26 -7.40 -11.44 -1.62
C SER A 26 -7.68 -10.36 -2.66
N THR A 27 -8.37 -9.31 -2.23
CA THR A 27 -8.61 -8.15 -3.09
C THR A 27 -7.37 -7.29 -2.99
N THR A 28 -6.52 -7.32 -4.01
CA THR A 28 -5.41 -6.37 -4.10
C THR A 28 -5.97 -4.97 -4.05
N ALA A 29 -5.51 -4.18 -3.07
CA ALA A 29 -5.87 -2.77 -2.92
C ALA A 29 -5.69 -2.05 -4.26
N ARG A 30 -6.63 -1.16 -4.60
CA ARG A 30 -6.53 -0.32 -5.80
C ARG A 30 -6.60 1.13 -5.39
N VAL A 31 -5.48 1.80 -5.59
CA VAL A 31 -5.28 3.20 -5.21
C VAL A 31 -4.62 3.92 -6.37
N ARG A 32 -4.97 5.19 -6.57
CA ARG A 32 -4.38 6.05 -7.58
C ARG A 32 -3.97 7.38 -6.96
N ILE A 33 -2.78 7.86 -7.31
CA ILE A 33 -2.40 9.26 -7.03
C ILE A 33 -3.00 10.10 -8.14
N LEU A 34 -3.90 11.02 -7.78
CA LEU A 34 -4.60 11.89 -8.71
C LEU A 34 -3.81 13.17 -9.00
N ALA A 35 -3.17 13.73 -7.97
CA ALA A 35 -2.44 14.97 -8.06
C ALA A 35 -1.40 15.08 -6.94
N VAL A 36 -0.31 15.78 -7.24
CA VAL A 36 0.75 16.15 -6.30
C VAL A 36 0.95 17.66 -6.41
N GLU A 37 0.28 18.39 -5.53
CA GLU A 37 0.16 19.85 -5.61
C GLU A 37 0.68 20.48 -4.31
N THR A 38 1.03 21.76 -4.30
CA THR A 38 1.13 22.55 -3.08
C THR A 38 -0.28 22.87 -2.58
N PRO A 39 -0.44 23.32 -1.32
CA PRO A 39 -1.76 23.78 -0.82
C PRO A 39 -2.42 24.87 -1.67
N ASP A 40 -1.64 25.62 -2.44
CA ASP A 40 -2.10 26.65 -3.39
C ASP A 40 -2.42 26.11 -4.80
N GLY A 41 -2.40 24.79 -5.00
CA GLY A 41 -2.75 24.13 -6.27
C GLY A 41 -1.66 24.20 -7.36
N ARG A 42 -0.39 24.44 -7.00
CA ARG A 42 0.75 24.43 -7.93
C ARG A 42 1.48 23.09 -7.87
N PRO A 43 2.28 22.68 -8.88
CA PRO A 43 3.10 21.48 -8.77
C PRO A 43 3.99 21.52 -7.50
N ALA A 44 3.99 20.46 -6.71
CA ALA A 44 4.73 20.40 -5.45
C ALA A 44 6.26 20.28 -5.70
N THR A 45 6.94 21.41 -5.88
CA THR A 45 8.40 21.48 -6.07
C THR A 45 9.17 21.87 -4.80
N GLY A 46 8.47 22.11 -3.69
CA GLY A 46 9.06 22.66 -2.47
C GLY A 46 8.93 21.76 -1.23
N ASP A 47 8.85 22.43 -0.09
CA ASP A 47 8.85 21.85 1.26
C ASP A 47 7.50 21.29 1.72
N ARG A 48 6.45 21.46 0.91
CA ARG A 48 5.11 20.96 1.20
C ARG A 48 4.44 20.41 -0.04
N ALA A 49 3.68 19.34 0.15
CA ALA A 49 2.86 18.74 -0.89
C ALA A 49 1.53 18.24 -0.32
N ASP A 50 0.44 18.61 -0.95
CA ASP A 50 -0.86 17.97 -0.83
C ASP A 50 -0.98 16.89 -1.91
N ILE A 51 -1.05 15.65 -1.45
CA ILE A 51 -1.21 14.48 -2.32
C ILE A 51 -2.69 14.09 -2.33
N ARG A 52 -3.32 14.18 -3.50
CA ARG A 52 -4.68 13.67 -3.70
C ARG A 52 -4.63 12.22 -4.10
N VAL A 53 -5.27 11.37 -3.30
CA VAL A 53 -5.28 9.92 -3.49
C VAL A 53 -6.71 9.43 -3.62
N ALA A 54 -7.01 8.65 -4.65
CA ALA A 54 -8.27 7.92 -4.77
C ALA A 54 -8.07 6.47 -4.31
N VAL A 55 -8.84 6.05 -3.30
CA VAL A 55 -8.95 4.66 -2.90
C VAL A 55 -10.18 4.08 -3.58
N ASP A 56 -9.97 3.27 -4.61
CA ASP A 56 -11.04 2.61 -5.36
C ASP A 56 -11.41 1.28 -4.69
N VAL A 57 -10.41 0.56 -4.16
CA VAL A 57 -10.57 -0.68 -3.41
C VAL A 57 -9.68 -0.65 -2.16
N PRO A 58 -10.24 -0.83 -0.96
CA PRO A 58 -9.48 -0.82 0.29
C PRO A 58 -8.47 -1.99 0.33
N PRO A 59 -7.41 -1.87 1.15
CA PRO A 59 -6.51 -2.98 1.38
C PRO A 59 -7.17 -4.13 2.15
N SER A 60 -6.53 -5.30 2.10
CA SER A 60 -6.92 -6.48 2.88
C SER A 60 -7.01 -6.17 4.37
N GLN A 61 -7.87 -6.91 5.08
CA GLN A 61 -8.02 -6.72 6.51
C GLN A 61 -6.68 -6.90 7.25
N GLY A 62 -6.26 -5.86 7.98
CA GLY A 62 -4.99 -5.82 8.71
C GLY A 62 -3.86 -5.08 8.00
N ASP A 63 -3.99 -4.85 6.69
CA ASP A 63 -3.06 -4.01 5.93
C ASP A 63 -3.44 -2.53 6.04
N ALA A 64 -2.43 -1.67 5.98
CA ALA A 64 -2.60 -0.22 5.99
C ALA A 64 -2.08 0.40 4.69
N LEU A 65 -2.67 1.53 4.30
CA LEU A 65 -2.15 2.36 3.21
C LEU A 65 -1.18 3.40 3.76
N TRP A 66 -0.04 3.53 3.11
CA TRP A 66 1.01 4.47 3.48
C TRP A 66 1.47 5.27 2.28
N LEU A 67 1.75 6.54 2.52
CA LEU A 67 2.38 7.45 1.59
C LEU A 67 3.88 7.49 1.89
N VAL A 68 4.68 7.14 0.88
CA VAL A 68 6.14 7.03 0.96
C VAL A 68 6.75 7.87 -0.16
N VAL A 69 7.75 8.68 0.18
CA VAL A 69 8.49 9.47 -0.80
C VAL A 69 9.78 8.74 -1.13
N LYS A 70 9.96 8.42 -2.41
CA LYS A 70 11.16 7.80 -2.94
C LYS A 70 12.04 8.89 -3.54
N VAL A 71 13.28 8.97 -3.07
CA VAL A 71 14.26 9.95 -3.53
C VAL A 71 15.49 9.22 -4.06
N ALA A 72 15.91 9.57 -5.27
CA ALA A 72 17.09 8.98 -5.91
C ALA A 72 18.34 9.85 -5.68
N GLY A 73 19.50 9.20 -5.52
CA GLY A 73 20.80 9.87 -5.39
C GLY A 73 21.12 10.39 -4.00
N GLU A 74 20.39 9.95 -2.96
CA GLU A 74 20.46 10.49 -1.61
C GLU A 74 21.27 9.64 -0.62
N GLY A 75 21.81 10.31 0.40
CA GLY A 75 22.62 9.73 1.47
C GLY A 75 24.08 9.46 1.09
N THR A 76 24.83 8.82 1.99
CA THR A 76 26.23 8.41 1.76
C THR A 76 26.39 6.92 2.08
N PRO A 77 26.71 6.04 1.10
CA PRO A 77 26.84 6.34 -0.33
C PRO A 77 25.51 6.80 -0.96
N PRO A 78 25.56 7.55 -2.08
CA PRO A 78 24.37 7.99 -2.79
C PRO A 78 23.59 6.79 -3.29
N GLY A 79 22.27 6.80 -3.09
CA GLY A 79 21.40 5.69 -3.44
C GLY A 79 19.92 6.05 -3.41
N LEU A 80 19.07 5.04 -3.54
CA LEU A 80 17.62 5.19 -3.38
C LEU A 80 17.28 5.25 -1.89
N ARG A 81 16.41 6.20 -1.51
CA ARG A 81 15.89 6.35 -0.15
C ARG A 81 14.37 6.41 -0.17
N TYR A 82 13.75 5.73 0.79
CA TYR A 82 12.30 5.67 0.98
C TYR A 82 11.95 6.31 2.32
N TYR A 83 11.32 7.49 2.28
CA TYR A 83 10.88 8.24 3.44
C TYR A 83 9.39 7.98 3.67
N ALA A 84 9.04 7.30 4.76
CA ALA A 84 7.65 7.16 5.15
C ALA A 84 7.13 8.51 5.67
N GLN A 85 5.97 8.96 5.19
CA GLN A 85 5.48 10.31 5.48
C GLN A 85 4.13 10.32 6.19
N ALA A 86 3.17 9.50 5.75
CA ALA A 86 1.84 9.47 6.37
C ALA A 86 1.11 8.15 6.11
N THR A 87 0.16 7.84 7.00
CA THR A 87 -0.90 6.86 6.73
C THR A 87 -2.00 7.50 5.90
N ILE A 88 -2.62 6.71 5.02
CA ILE A 88 -3.78 7.13 4.22
C ILE A 88 -5.00 6.39 4.79
N ASP A 89 -6.13 7.09 4.91
CA ASP A 89 -7.39 6.45 5.26
C ASP A 89 -7.76 5.40 4.20
N ALA A 90 -8.06 4.18 4.65
CA ALA A 90 -8.41 3.06 3.80
C ALA A 90 -9.84 3.13 3.25
N THR A 91 -10.65 4.11 3.67
CA THR A 91 -12.03 4.29 3.22
C THR A 91 -12.08 4.58 1.73
N VAL A 92 -13.04 4.00 1.01
CA VAL A 92 -13.23 4.27 -0.42
C VAL A 92 -13.58 5.74 -0.64
N GLY A 93 -12.89 6.40 -1.57
CA GLY A 93 -13.08 7.81 -1.87
C GLY A 93 -11.78 8.54 -2.17
N THR A 94 -11.88 9.87 -2.28
CA THR A 94 -10.73 10.75 -2.47
C THR A 94 -10.28 11.33 -1.14
N HIS A 95 -8.98 11.21 -0.88
CA HIS A 95 -8.31 11.71 0.30
C HIS A 95 -7.26 12.73 -0.08
N VAL A 96 -7.11 13.76 0.74
CA VAL A 96 -6.02 14.73 0.63
C VAL A 96 -5.09 14.50 1.80
N VAL A 97 -3.82 14.26 1.50
CA VAL A 97 -2.78 14.05 2.51
C VAL A 97 -1.73 15.15 2.36
N SER A 98 -1.69 16.05 3.35
CA SER A 98 -0.70 17.11 3.42
C SER A 98 0.60 16.59 4.02
N LEU A 99 1.70 16.78 3.32
CA LEU A 99 3.05 16.38 3.70
C LEU A 99 3.94 17.59 3.97
N ASP A 100 4.75 17.48 5.02
CA ASP A 100 5.88 18.37 5.28
C ASP A 100 7.16 17.66 4.82
N LEU A 101 7.75 18.16 3.74
CA LEU A 101 8.88 17.54 3.04
C LEU A 101 10.20 18.23 3.38
N ARG A 102 10.26 19.10 4.40
CA ARG A 102 11.49 19.82 4.78
C ARG A 102 12.66 18.91 5.17
N THR A 103 12.32 17.76 5.72
CA THR A 103 13.24 16.70 6.17
C THR A 103 13.58 15.71 5.07
N VAL A 104 12.77 15.67 4.01
CA VAL A 104 13.01 14.84 2.83
C VAL A 104 13.97 15.61 1.92
N PRO A 105 15.12 15.06 1.52
CA PRO A 105 15.99 15.76 0.59
C PRO A 105 15.30 16.10 -0.74
N THR A 106 15.57 17.29 -1.28
CA THR A 106 15.26 17.64 -2.67
C THR A 106 16.31 17.00 -3.59
N GLY A 107 16.18 15.70 -3.84
CA GLY A 107 16.93 15.03 -4.90
C GLY A 107 16.41 15.45 -6.29
N SER A 108 17.10 15.02 -7.35
CA SER A 108 16.75 15.40 -8.73
C SER A 108 15.30 15.09 -9.11
N HIS A 109 14.69 14.06 -8.50
CA HIS A 109 13.27 13.73 -8.60
C HIS A 109 12.80 13.05 -7.31
N ARG A 110 11.67 13.53 -6.73
CA ARG A 110 10.94 12.86 -5.65
C ARG A 110 9.73 12.15 -6.26
N ASP A 111 9.69 10.83 -6.18
CA ASP A 111 8.52 10.05 -6.56
C ASP A 111 7.64 9.85 -5.32
N PHE A 112 6.33 10.01 -5.47
CA PHE A 112 5.38 9.73 -4.40
C PHE A 112 4.77 8.35 -4.63
N LEU A 113 4.83 7.50 -3.62
CA LEU A 113 4.36 6.12 -3.66
C LEU A 113 3.21 5.95 -2.67
N VAL A 114 2.16 5.27 -3.09
CA VAL A 114 1.21 4.64 -2.16
C VAL A 114 1.60 3.18 -2.04
N VAL A 115 1.81 2.73 -0.80
CA VAL A 115 2.15 1.33 -0.49
C VAL A 115 1.07 0.71 0.39
N THR A 116 0.74 -0.55 0.15
CA THR A 116 0.10 -1.39 1.18
C THR A 116 1.17 -1.90 2.12
N ALA A 117 0.85 -2.05 3.40
CA ALA A 117 1.79 -2.54 4.39
C ALA A 117 1.09 -3.49 5.37
N ASP A 118 1.61 -4.72 5.48
CA ASP A 118 1.22 -5.64 6.54
C ASP A 118 1.64 -5.13 7.94
N ALA A 119 1.20 -5.81 9.00
CA ALA A 119 1.49 -5.41 10.37
C ALA A 119 2.99 -5.30 10.72
N SER A 120 3.86 -6.06 10.03
CA SER A 120 5.31 -6.00 10.24
C SER A 120 5.92 -4.81 9.50
N ALA A 121 5.51 -4.59 8.27
CA ALA A 121 5.90 -3.43 7.47
C ALA A 121 5.45 -2.11 8.12
N GLN A 122 4.23 -2.06 8.67
CA GLN A 122 3.72 -0.90 9.38
C GLN A 122 4.63 -0.47 10.53
N LYS A 123 5.13 -1.40 11.35
CA LYS A 123 6.07 -1.08 12.44
C LYS A 123 7.33 -0.40 11.92
N ARG A 124 7.89 -0.92 10.83
CA ARG A 124 9.08 -0.35 10.17
C ARG A 124 8.80 1.01 9.53
N LEU A 125 7.63 1.22 8.95
CA LEU A 125 7.23 2.52 8.38
C LEU A 125 7.00 3.57 9.48
N VAL A 126 6.46 3.18 10.64
CA VAL A 126 6.36 4.05 11.81
C VAL A 126 7.74 4.44 12.35
N GLU A 127 8.67 3.49 12.46
CA GLU A 127 10.07 3.77 12.83
C GLU A 127 10.75 4.71 11.84
N ASN A 128 10.48 4.51 10.54
CA ASN A 128 10.97 5.35 9.46
C ASN A 128 10.46 6.80 9.61
N LEU A 129 9.15 6.98 9.76
CA LEU A 129 8.53 8.28 9.98
C LEU A 129 9.07 8.98 11.24
N ARG A 130 9.23 8.24 12.35
CA ARG A 130 9.79 8.80 13.60
C ARG A 130 11.24 9.24 13.49
N SER A 131 11.99 8.64 12.57
CA SER A 131 13.39 8.96 12.35
C SER A 131 13.57 10.00 11.25
N ASP A 132 12.51 10.67 10.80
CA ASP A 132 12.59 11.63 9.71
C ASP A 132 13.53 12.80 10.06
N GLY A 133 14.33 13.22 9.09
CA GLY A 133 15.42 14.18 9.29
C GLY A 133 16.69 13.63 9.98
N ASN A 134 16.71 12.37 10.43
CA ASN A 134 17.93 11.74 10.96
C ASN A 134 18.74 11.04 9.85
N SER A 135 19.80 11.69 9.38
CA SER A 135 20.66 11.18 8.30
C SER A 135 21.40 9.88 8.65
N ALA A 136 21.70 9.63 9.93
CA ALA A 136 22.30 8.37 10.36
C ALA A 136 21.34 7.18 10.17
N TRP A 137 20.04 7.45 10.07
CA TRP A 137 19.02 6.42 9.85
C TRP A 137 18.82 6.07 8.38
N ASP A 138 19.34 6.85 7.44
CA ASP A 138 19.10 6.67 6.01
C ASP A 138 19.54 5.30 5.49
N VAL A 139 20.53 4.65 6.12
CA VAL A 139 20.93 3.26 5.86
C VAL A 139 19.76 2.27 5.96
N ASN A 140 18.77 2.54 6.82
CA ASN A 140 17.57 1.73 6.98
C ASN A 140 16.47 2.05 5.95
N ARG A 141 16.63 3.13 5.17
CA ARG A 141 15.69 3.59 4.13
C ARG A 141 16.07 3.17 2.73
N THR A 142 17.04 2.28 2.56
CA THR A 142 17.55 1.90 1.23
C THR A 142 16.53 1.13 0.40
N GLN A 143 15.52 0.52 1.04
CA GLN A 143 14.47 -0.27 0.42
C GLN A 143 13.16 -0.10 1.20
N LEU A 144 12.03 -0.45 0.58
CA LEU A 144 10.78 -0.65 1.31
C LEU A 144 10.93 -1.85 2.26
N PRO A 145 10.30 -1.82 3.45
CA PRO A 145 10.34 -2.96 4.37
C PRO A 145 9.62 -4.17 3.76
N TYR A 146 10.07 -5.37 4.12
CA TYR A 146 9.36 -6.59 3.75
C TYR A 146 7.90 -6.52 4.24
N GLY A 147 6.95 -6.89 3.37
CA GLY A 147 5.51 -6.73 3.62
C GLY A 147 4.93 -5.40 3.18
N ALA A 148 5.76 -4.43 2.73
CA ALA A 148 5.30 -3.23 2.05
C ALA A 148 5.36 -3.42 0.53
N THR A 149 4.24 -3.20 -0.16
CA THR A 149 4.15 -3.32 -1.62
C THR A 149 3.67 -2.00 -2.23
N PRO A 150 4.41 -1.39 -3.16
CA PRO A 150 3.94 -0.21 -3.87
C PRO A 150 2.77 -0.57 -4.79
N ILE A 151 1.69 0.18 -4.68
CA ILE A 151 0.46 -0.02 -5.45
C ILE A 151 0.09 1.20 -6.31
N ALA A 152 0.69 2.36 -6.06
CA ALA A 152 0.60 3.54 -6.93
C ALA A 152 1.89 4.37 -6.88
N ILE A 153 2.18 5.07 -7.98
CA ILE A 153 3.32 6.00 -8.13
C ILE A 153 2.88 7.23 -8.91
N SER A 154 3.45 8.39 -8.60
CA SER A 154 3.28 9.67 -9.34
C SER A 154 4.51 10.02 -10.16
#